data_AF-A0A844FEP2-F1
#
_entry.id   AF-A0A844FEP2-F1
#
_cell.length_a   1.000
_cell.length_b   1.000
_cell.length_c   1.000
_cell.angle_alpha   90.00
_cell.angle_beta   90.00
_cell.angle_gamma   90.00
#
_symmetry.space_group_name_H-M   'P 1'
#
loop_
_entity.id
_entity.type
_entity.pdbx_description
1 polymer ?
#
loop_
_entity_poly.entity_id
_entity_poly.type
_entity_poly.pdbx_seq_one_letter_code
_entity_poly.pdbx_strand_id
1 'polypeptide(L)'
;MTNFNFKVEGMDKLINDLEKLGKVPQKHVTSSSRKAMNTVLKESRATAPYDTGALSKGMKLKGERARVKGKKVYQVVFDEKYNFIFQKPNKDGKITGYYPVSQEYGFFAKNGRYIPGYRFIHDSLANNTGNVERTIVSEMQKKIDAEIAKAGLK
;
A
#
# COMPACT_ATOMS: atom_id res chain seq x y z
N MET A 1 27.40 -7.37 8.94
CA MET A 1 25.96 -7.06 9.02
C MET A 1 25.83 -5.66 9.58
N THR A 2 25.36 -4.70 8.78
CA THR A 2 25.09 -3.33 9.25
C THR A 2 23.81 -3.36 10.08
N ASN A 3 23.93 -3.17 11.40
CA ASN A 3 22.78 -2.95 12.29
C ASN A 3 22.22 -1.56 12.02
N PHE A 4 21.23 -1.47 11.13
CA PHE A 4 20.41 -0.27 11.01
C PHE A 4 19.46 -0.20 12.20
N ASN A 5 19.75 0.68 13.15
CA ASN A 5 18.81 1.03 14.22
C ASN A 5 17.71 1.94 13.65
N PHE A 6 16.65 1.33 13.10
CA PHE A 6 15.45 2.05 12.71
C PHE A 6 14.67 2.45 13.96
N LYS A 7 14.69 3.74 14.31
CA LYS A 7 13.86 4.29 15.38
C LYS A 7 12.60 4.90 14.77
N VAL A 8 11.45 4.30 15.05
CA VAL A 8 10.15 4.85 14.66
C VAL A 8 9.59 5.64 15.84
N GLU A 9 9.36 6.93 15.63
CA GLU A 9 8.83 7.82 16.65
C GLU A 9 7.46 7.32 17.17
N GLY A 10 7.31 7.27 18.50
CA GLY A 10 6.09 6.81 19.16
C GLY A 10 5.93 5.29 19.29
N MET A 11 6.84 4.49 18.73
CA MET A 11 6.75 3.02 18.79
C MET A 11 6.87 2.48 20.22
N ASP A 12 7.79 3.01 21.02
CA ASP A 12 8.01 2.53 22.40
C ASP A 12 6.75 2.69 23.27
N LYS A 13 6.07 3.85 23.14
CA LYS A 13 4.80 4.09 23.83
C LYS A 13 3.73 3.09 23.37
N LEU A 14 3.62 2.88 22.06
CA LEU A 14 2.62 1.97 21.49
C LEU A 14 2.82 0.54 21.98
N ILE A 15 4.06 0.09 22.08
CA ILE A 15 4.39 -1.24 22.62
C ILE A 15 3.92 -1.36 24.07
N ASN A 16 4.30 -0.41 24.94
CA ASN A 16 3.89 -0.41 26.34
C ASN A 16 2.36 -0.43 26.52
N ASP A 17 1.64 0.32 25.69
CA ASP A 17 0.18 0.38 25.77
C ASP A 17 -0.50 -0.89 25.20
N LEU A 18 0.11 -1.54 24.21
CA LEU A 18 -0.34 -2.85 23.74
C LEU A 18 -0.10 -3.93 24.79
N GLU A 19 1.01 -3.88 25.53
CA GLU A 19 1.28 -4.76 26.66
C GLU A 19 0.24 -4.61 27.77
N LYS A 20 -0.10 -3.37 28.15
CA LYS A 20 -1.20 -3.09 29.10
C LYS A 20 -2.54 -3.66 28.65
N LEU A 21 -2.84 -3.60 27.34
CA LEU A 21 -4.08 -4.13 26.78
C LEU A 21 -4.08 -5.68 26.67
N GLY A 22 -2.90 -6.31 26.70
CA GLY A 22 -2.70 -7.76 26.61
C GLY A 22 -3.00 -8.38 25.24
N LYS A 23 -3.51 -7.61 24.27
CA LYS A 23 -3.81 -8.09 22.90
C LYS A 23 -3.74 -6.96 21.88
N VAL A 24 -3.33 -7.28 20.65
CA VAL A 24 -3.36 -6.32 19.53
C VAL A 24 -4.75 -6.32 18.86
N PRO A 25 -5.51 -5.21 18.89
CA PRO A 25 -6.84 -5.17 18.28
C PRO A 25 -6.74 -5.14 16.74
N GLN A 26 -7.10 -6.25 16.09
CA GLN A 26 -7.02 -6.38 14.62
C GLN A 26 -7.76 -5.27 13.85
N LYS A 27 -8.88 -4.77 14.38
CA LYS A 27 -9.64 -3.66 13.79
C LYS A 27 -8.82 -2.37 13.68
N HIS A 28 -7.96 -2.11 14.66
CA HIS A 28 -7.13 -0.91 14.72
C HIS A 28 -5.97 -1.02 13.75
N VAL A 29 -5.30 -2.18 13.71
CA VAL A 29 -4.27 -2.48 12.69
C VAL A 29 -4.86 -2.30 11.29
N THR A 30 -6.03 -2.89 11.04
CA THR A 30 -6.66 -2.88 9.72
C THR A 30 -7.00 -1.47 9.24
N SER A 31 -7.48 -0.61 10.15
CA SER A 31 -7.86 0.77 9.82
C SER A 31 -6.66 1.69 9.72
N SER A 32 -5.65 1.55 10.59
CA SER A 32 -4.43 2.36 10.56
C SER A 32 -3.59 2.06 9.32
N SER A 33 -3.36 0.79 8.98
CA SER A 33 -2.65 0.42 7.74
C SER A 33 -3.39 0.87 6.48
N ARG A 34 -4.73 0.83 6.47
CA ARG A 34 -5.53 1.34 5.33
C ARG A 34 -5.34 2.84 5.16
N LYS A 35 -5.42 3.60 6.25
CA LYS A 35 -5.29 5.06 6.22
C LYS A 35 -3.92 5.47 5.69
N ALA A 36 -2.86 4.84 6.19
CA ALA A 36 -1.50 5.11 5.75
C ALA A 36 -1.29 4.81 4.25
N MET A 37 -1.70 3.63 3.78
CA MET A 37 -1.56 3.26 2.37
C MET A 37 -2.48 4.04 1.43
N ASN A 38 -3.51 4.71 1.94
CA ASN A 38 -4.36 5.58 1.13
C ASN A 38 -3.59 6.80 0.62
N THR A 39 -2.57 7.27 1.33
CA THR A 39 -1.69 8.33 0.85
C THR A 39 -0.91 7.86 -0.38
N VAL A 40 -0.33 6.65 -0.33
CA VAL A 40 0.37 6.03 -1.47
C VAL A 40 -0.57 5.88 -2.66
N LEU A 41 -1.80 5.40 -2.46
CA LEU A 41 -2.79 5.30 -3.54
C LEU A 41 -3.10 6.66 -4.16
N LYS A 42 -3.29 7.71 -3.35
CA LYS A 42 -3.59 9.06 -3.84
C LYS A 42 -2.44 9.60 -4.68
N GLU A 43 -1.21 9.47 -4.23
CA GLU A 43 -0.03 9.91 -4.98
C GLU A 43 0.13 9.09 -6.27
N SER A 44 0.02 7.76 -6.19
CA SER A 44 0.11 6.88 -7.37
C SER A 44 -0.91 7.25 -8.44
N ARG A 45 -2.12 7.66 -8.03
CA ARG A 45 -3.17 8.13 -8.94
C ARG A 45 -2.89 9.50 -9.54
N ALA A 46 -2.23 10.39 -8.79
CA ALA A 46 -1.90 11.73 -9.23
C ALA A 46 -0.69 11.74 -10.19
N THR A 47 0.27 10.84 -9.98
CA THR A 47 1.50 10.72 -10.79
C THR A 47 1.39 9.70 -11.92
N ALA A 48 0.26 8.98 -12.01
CA ALA A 48 -0.01 8.04 -13.08
C ALA A 48 0.09 8.75 -14.46
N PRO A 49 0.73 8.12 -15.47
CA PRO A 49 0.77 8.68 -16.80
C PRO A 49 -0.65 8.85 -17.34
N TYR A 50 -0.89 10.01 -17.95
CA TYR A 50 -2.22 10.41 -18.43
C TYR A 50 -2.34 10.20 -19.94
N ASP A 51 -3.28 9.35 -20.31
CA ASP A 51 -3.79 9.20 -21.68
C ASP A 51 -5.31 9.37 -21.67
N THR A 52 -6.03 8.34 -21.20
CA THR A 52 -7.50 8.37 -20.98
C THR A 52 -7.90 8.54 -19.51
N GLY A 53 -6.92 8.54 -18.60
CA GLY A 53 -7.13 8.49 -17.15
C GLY A 53 -7.49 7.10 -16.60
N ALA A 54 -7.51 6.05 -17.43
CA ALA A 54 -7.87 4.70 -17.00
C ALA A 54 -6.93 4.13 -15.92
N LEU A 55 -5.62 4.42 -15.97
CA LEU A 55 -4.66 3.96 -14.94
C LEU A 55 -5.01 4.52 -13.57
N SER A 56 -5.17 5.85 -13.47
CA SER A 56 -5.53 6.52 -12.23
C SER A 56 -6.85 5.99 -11.66
N LYS A 57 -7.88 5.90 -12.50
CA LYS A 57 -9.20 5.38 -12.09
C LYS A 57 -9.17 3.89 -11.73
N GLY A 58 -8.34 3.12 -12.41
CA GLY A 58 -8.21 1.68 -12.26
C GLY A 58 -7.26 1.24 -11.16
N MET A 59 -6.67 2.11 -10.35
CA MET A 59 -5.91 1.70 -9.15
C MET A 59 -6.82 1.59 -7.93
N LYS A 60 -6.59 0.59 -7.07
CA LYS A 60 -7.28 0.41 -5.79
C LYS A 60 -6.35 -0.15 -4.72
N LEU A 61 -6.72 0.04 -3.44
CA LEU A 61 -6.08 -0.68 -2.35
C LEU A 61 -6.68 -2.09 -2.20
N LYS A 62 -5.81 -3.10 -2.16
CA LYS A 62 -6.16 -4.48 -1.83
C LYS A 62 -5.47 -4.88 -0.55
N GLY A 63 -6.26 -5.22 0.46
CA GLY A 63 -5.74 -5.73 1.73
C GLY A 63 -5.47 -7.23 1.62
N GLU A 64 -4.27 -7.66 1.99
CA GLU A 64 -3.94 -9.08 2.06
C GLU A 64 -4.84 -9.81 3.08
N ARG A 65 -5.17 -11.07 2.81
CA ARG A 65 -5.87 -11.92 3.77
C ARG A 65 -4.93 -12.23 4.93
N ALA A 66 -5.23 -11.70 6.11
CA ALA A 66 -4.39 -11.90 7.28
C ALA A 66 -4.42 -13.37 7.72
N ARG A 67 -3.24 -14.01 7.78
CA ARG A 67 -3.06 -15.33 8.40
C ARG A 67 -2.65 -15.25 9.87
N VAL A 68 -2.10 -14.10 10.28
CA VAL A 68 -1.57 -13.83 11.62
C VAL A 68 -2.35 -12.68 12.25
N LYS A 69 -2.79 -12.85 13.51
CA LYS A 69 -3.45 -11.77 14.27
C LYS A 69 -2.47 -10.63 14.51
N GLY A 70 -2.95 -9.39 14.45
CA GLY A 70 -2.12 -8.19 14.58
C GLY A 70 -1.41 -7.76 13.28
N LYS A 71 -1.54 -8.52 12.18
CA LYS A 71 -0.94 -8.17 10.89
C LYS A 71 -1.99 -7.70 9.88
N LYS A 72 -1.70 -6.61 9.17
CA LYS A 72 -2.42 -6.21 7.95
C LYS A 72 -1.47 -5.52 6.97
N VAL A 73 -1.52 -5.96 5.72
CA VAL A 73 -0.78 -5.35 4.61
C VAL A 73 -1.80 -4.89 3.57
N TYR A 74 -1.59 -3.70 3.01
CA TYR A 74 -2.31 -3.22 1.84
C TYR A 74 -1.34 -3.01 0.69
N GLN A 75 -1.82 -3.30 -0.51
CA GLN A 75 -1.09 -3.10 -1.76
C GLN A 75 -1.91 -2.18 -2.65
N VAL A 76 -1.23 -1.33 -3.42
CA VAL A 76 -1.86 -0.67 -4.57
C VAL A 76 -1.86 -1.68 -5.72
N VAL A 77 -3.05 -2.01 -6.22
CA VAL A 77 -3.24 -2.95 -7.33
C VAL A 77 -4.14 -2.32 -8.38
N PHE A 78 -4.11 -2.86 -9.59
CA PHE A 78 -5.05 -2.50 -10.63
C PHE A 78 -6.37 -3.28 -10.45
N ASP A 79 -7.49 -2.59 -10.66
CA ASP A 79 -8.82 -3.12 -10.53
C ASP A 79 -9.17 -3.95 -11.75
N GLU A 80 -9.51 -5.22 -11.50
CA GLU A 80 -9.92 -6.20 -12.51
C GLU A 80 -11.09 -5.71 -13.37
N LYS A 81 -11.92 -4.80 -12.84
CA LYS A 81 -12.99 -4.13 -13.59
C LYS A 81 -12.51 -3.37 -14.81
N TYR A 82 -11.24 -2.95 -14.85
CA TYR A 82 -10.63 -2.24 -15.96
C TYR A 82 -9.84 -3.18 -16.88
N ASN A 83 -9.91 -4.50 -16.70
CA ASN A 83 -9.17 -5.45 -17.53
C ASN A 83 -9.56 -5.39 -19.00
N PHE A 84 -10.79 -4.97 -19.34
CA PHE A 84 -11.18 -4.71 -20.73
C PHE A 84 -10.34 -3.60 -21.40
N ILE A 85 -9.70 -2.74 -20.61
CA ILE A 85 -8.73 -1.72 -21.06
C ILE A 85 -7.29 -2.23 -20.87
N PHE A 86 -7.01 -2.84 -19.72
CA PHE A 86 -5.65 -3.15 -19.29
C PHE A 86 -5.05 -4.40 -19.94
N GLN A 87 -5.87 -5.36 -20.35
CA GLN A 87 -5.41 -6.61 -20.93
C GLN A 87 -5.48 -6.56 -22.45
N LYS A 88 -4.42 -7.05 -23.10
CA LYS A 88 -4.36 -7.18 -24.55
C LYS A 88 -4.45 -8.65 -24.96
N PRO A 89 -5.61 -9.12 -25.44
CA PRO A 89 -5.74 -10.47 -25.99
C PRO A 89 -5.12 -10.59 -27.39
N ASN A 90 -4.63 -11.78 -27.73
CA ASN A 90 -4.29 -12.14 -29.11
C ASN A 90 -5.55 -12.61 -29.87
N LYS A 91 -5.37 -13.05 -31.13
CA LYS A 91 -6.46 -13.58 -31.97
C LYS A 91 -7.18 -14.79 -31.34
N ASP A 92 -6.51 -15.55 -30.48
CA ASP A 92 -7.04 -16.73 -29.78
C ASP A 92 -7.65 -16.38 -28.40
N GLY A 93 -7.72 -15.09 -28.04
CA GLY A 93 -8.21 -14.62 -26.74
C GLY A 93 -7.22 -14.75 -25.58
N LYS A 94 -5.99 -15.24 -25.81
CA LYS A 94 -4.95 -15.32 -24.77
C LYS A 94 -4.40 -13.93 -24.45
N ILE A 95 -4.32 -13.58 -23.17
CA ILE A 95 -3.76 -12.30 -22.74
C ILE A 95 -2.24 -12.31 -22.95
N THR A 96 -1.77 -11.51 -23.91
CA THR A 96 -0.35 -11.42 -24.25
C THR A 96 0.32 -10.17 -23.68
N GLY A 97 -0.44 -9.26 -23.09
CA GLY A 97 0.10 -8.04 -22.53
C GLY A 97 -0.78 -7.47 -21.44
N TYR A 98 -0.13 -6.81 -20.47
CA TYR A 98 -0.80 -6.09 -19.41
C TYR A 98 -0.26 -4.66 -19.35
N TYR A 99 -1.11 -3.72 -19.78
CA TYR A 99 -0.76 -2.32 -19.96
C TYR A 99 -0.21 -1.68 -18.67
N PRO A 100 -0.85 -1.83 -17.49
CA PRO A 100 -0.36 -1.17 -16.28
C PRO A 100 1.05 -1.59 -15.86
N VAL A 101 1.40 -2.87 -16.01
CA VAL A 101 2.76 -3.37 -15.74
C VAL A 101 3.78 -2.77 -16.70
N SER A 102 3.41 -2.64 -17.98
CA SER A 102 4.28 -2.00 -18.98
C SER A 102 4.52 -0.53 -18.68
N GLN A 103 3.52 0.16 -18.11
CA GLN A 103 3.64 1.56 -17.70
C GLN A 103 4.44 1.71 -16.41
N GLU A 104 4.30 0.80 -15.45
CA GLU A 104 5.03 0.86 -14.18
C GLU A 104 6.51 0.50 -14.36
N TYR A 105 6.80 -0.62 -15.03
CA TYR A 105 8.14 -1.19 -15.09
C TYR A 105 8.86 -0.94 -16.41
N GLY A 106 8.13 -0.82 -17.51
CA GLY A 106 8.70 -0.73 -18.86
C GLY A 106 8.50 -2.01 -19.66
N PHE A 107 8.98 -2.02 -20.90
CA PHE A 107 8.86 -3.15 -21.83
C PHE A 107 9.92 -3.09 -22.93
N PHE A 108 10.13 -4.21 -23.63
CA PHE A 108 10.98 -4.26 -24.82
C PHE A 108 10.17 -3.98 -26.09
N ALA A 109 10.65 -3.05 -26.92
CA ALA A 109 10.11 -2.78 -28.24
C ALA A 109 10.46 -3.91 -29.23
N LYS A 110 9.79 -3.95 -30.38
CA LYS A 110 9.99 -4.99 -31.41
C LYS A 110 11.44 -5.10 -31.92
N ASN A 111 12.20 -4.01 -31.85
CA ASN A 111 13.61 -3.95 -32.23
C ASN A 111 14.56 -4.32 -31.07
N GLY A 112 14.04 -4.87 -29.96
CA GLY A 112 14.83 -5.25 -28.79
C GLY A 112 15.23 -4.09 -27.86
N ARG A 113 14.89 -2.84 -28.19
CA ARG A 113 15.18 -1.69 -27.32
C ARG A 113 14.29 -1.71 -26.08
N TYR A 114 14.88 -1.60 -24.89
CA TYR A 114 14.13 -1.40 -23.65
C TYR A 114 13.56 0.02 -23.56
N ILE A 115 12.28 0.13 -23.24
CA ILE A 115 11.59 1.37 -22.93
C ILE A 115 11.27 1.36 -21.43
N PRO A 116 11.85 2.27 -20.63
CA PRO A 116 11.62 2.31 -19.19
C PRO A 116 10.18 2.72 -18.86
N GLY A 117 9.67 2.18 -17.74
CA GLY A 117 8.39 2.59 -17.17
C GLY A 117 8.50 3.86 -16.32
N TYR A 118 7.35 4.38 -15.92
CA TYR A 118 7.18 5.61 -15.14
C TYR A 118 7.34 5.41 -13.63
N ARG A 119 7.29 4.18 -13.12
CA ARG A 119 7.50 3.84 -11.69
C ARG A 119 6.56 4.58 -10.72
N PHE A 120 5.38 4.99 -11.17
CA PHE A 120 4.48 5.86 -10.40
C PHE A 120 3.96 5.20 -9.11
N ILE A 121 3.78 3.88 -9.04
CA ILE A 121 3.44 3.19 -7.79
C ILE A 121 4.68 3.03 -6.91
N HIS A 122 5.78 2.58 -7.50
CA HIS A 122 7.03 2.35 -6.78
C HIS A 122 7.53 3.63 -6.09
N ASP A 123 7.60 4.72 -6.84
CA ASP A 123 8.09 6.01 -6.36
C ASP A 123 7.14 6.58 -5.32
N SER A 124 5.81 6.47 -5.53
CA SER A 124 4.82 6.87 -4.53
C SER A 124 5.00 6.12 -3.20
N LEU A 125 5.33 4.83 -3.24
CA LEU A 125 5.59 4.07 -2.02
C LEU A 125 6.91 4.52 -1.38
N ALA A 126 7.99 4.62 -2.16
CA ALA A 126 9.31 5.01 -1.69
C ALA A 126 9.25 6.40 -1.01
N ASN A 127 8.66 7.39 -1.67
CA ASN A 127 8.50 8.76 -1.18
C ASN A 127 7.66 8.86 0.10
N ASN A 128 6.71 7.94 0.31
CA ASN A 128 5.83 7.96 1.47
C ASN A 128 6.25 7.03 2.60
N THR A 129 7.34 6.28 2.49
CA THR A 129 7.72 5.24 3.48
C THR A 129 7.65 5.76 4.92
N GLY A 130 8.36 6.85 5.23
CA GLY A 130 8.36 7.42 6.58
C GLY A 130 7.01 8.03 7.00
N ASN A 131 6.20 8.51 6.06
CA ASN A 131 4.86 9.02 6.34
C ASN A 131 3.87 7.89 6.66
N VAL A 132 3.98 6.77 5.92
CA VAL A 132 3.21 5.56 6.16
C VAL A 132 3.48 5.02 7.56
N GLU A 133 4.76 4.90 7.94
CA GLU A 133 5.17 4.45 9.27
C GLU A 133 4.60 5.34 10.38
N ARG A 134 4.84 6.66 10.30
CA ARG A 134 4.34 7.63 11.28
C ARG A 134 2.81 7.62 11.38
N THR A 135 2.13 7.51 10.26
CA THR A 135 0.66 7.43 10.22
C THR A 135 0.15 6.15 10.89
N ILE A 136 0.81 5.00 10.66
CA ILE A 136 0.42 3.74 11.29
C ILE A 136 0.57 3.84 12.81
N VAL A 137 1.74 4.29 13.30
CA VAL A 137 2.02 4.37 14.74
C VAL A 137 1.10 5.37 15.43
N SER A 138 0.96 6.59 14.90
CA SER A 138 0.10 7.62 15.49
C SER A 138 -1.38 7.19 15.54
N GLU A 139 -1.90 6.59 14.47
CA GLU A 139 -3.28 6.13 14.41
C GLU A 139 -3.54 4.91 15.30
N MET A 140 -2.56 4.02 15.41
CA MET A 140 -2.61 2.92 16.38
C MET A 140 -2.65 3.47 17.80
N GLN A 141 -1.69 4.33 18.15
CA GLN A 141 -1.59 4.94 19.48
C GLN A 141 -2.91 5.61 19.89
N LYS A 142 -3.45 6.49 19.03
CA LYS A 142 -4.72 7.17 19.27
C LYS A 142 -5.87 6.21 19.59
N LYS A 143 -5.92 5.06 18.91
CA LYS A 143 -6.98 4.07 19.09
C LYS A 143 -6.74 3.20 20.32
N ILE A 144 -5.49 2.85 20.63
CA ILE A 144 -5.15 2.10 21.85
C ILE A 144 -5.40 2.96 23.10
N ASP A 145 -4.99 4.23 23.09
CA ASP A 145 -5.28 5.19 24.18
C ASP A 145 -6.79 5.23 24.49
N ALA A 146 -7.62 5.20 23.44
CA ALA A 146 -9.07 5.17 23.59
C ALA A 146 -9.61 3.83 24.15
N GLU A 147 -8.97 2.69 23.85
CA GLU A 147 -9.35 1.39 24.42
C GLU A 147 -8.92 1.29 25.89
N ILE A 148 -7.71 1.76 26.24
CA ILE A 148 -7.21 1.81 27.62
C ILE A 148 -8.13 2.67 28.49
N ALA A 149 -8.49 3.87 28.01
CA ALA A 149 -9.40 4.75 28.73
C ALA A 149 -10.78 4.11 28.95
N LYS A 150 -11.31 3.37 27.96
CA LYS A 150 -12.58 2.65 28.08
C LYS A 150 -12.51 1.48 29.06
N ALA A 151 -11.35 0.82 29.16
CA ALA A 151 -11.13 -0.30 30.05
C ALA A 151 -10.80 0.13 31.50
N GLY A 152 -10.60 1.43 31.76
CA GLY A 152 -10.21 1.94 33.08
C GLY A 152 -8.77 1.59 33.47
N LEU A 153 -7.92 1.27 32.51
CA LEU A 153 -6.52 0.85 32.71
C LEU A 153 -5.55 2.04 32.80
N LYS A 154 -6.02 3.19 33.29
CA LYS A 154 -5.23 4.44 33.38
C LYS A 154 -4.26 4.41 34.56
#